data_AF-A0A3B8LII9-F1
#
_entry.id   AF-A0A3B8LII9-F1
#
_cell.length_a   1.000
_cell.length_b   1.000
_cell.length_c   1.000
_cell.angle_alpha   90.00
_cell.angle_beta   90.00
_cell.angle_gamma   90.00
#
_symmetry.space_group_name_H-M   'P 1'
#
loop_
_entity.id
_entity.type
_entity.pdbx_description
1 polymer ?
#
loop_
_entity_poly.entity_id
_entity_poly.type
_entity_poly.pdbx_seq_one_letter_code
_entity_poly.pdbx_strand_id
1 'polypeptide(L)'
;MSYKLLPAEAGRGDGQVVLQYSRVMLFLFTAIFGLIGAPLAFFGLLAVIATPSTTSFALFGFGLAFFSASLMIFRLGQAPERLIFDNERGWLCIEEKKGRKIQRAYLPYSDIDLLSMREHTTSSDGSKSTSYIVYFVKNDGAMWDLYSSNFSSKAEAFLEEFERRVDFSRETDFVDASPPEGVFEIVEGGERTLIRWKPPHEVFKTIVGLSFVGGFACMFVGFLWGEISTTVGVVVASIFGLLMLAMLYNLFSVLGAKKVIEVNRDTLRMYQEGGLFKKKSYELPLKDLQAICFDFDQSRHEGVIQLLRAEDIDLRERMKVGAISLDDIWQLAKLNSAERRIETGNLTIGEKLYLEQLLEDLIFEHAGHEVE
;
A
#
# COMPACT_ATOMS: atom_id res chain seq x y z
N MET A 1 -4.41 -4.43 -13.98
CA MET A 1 -5.40 -3.49 -13.40
C MET A 1 -4.78 -2.12 -13.55
N SER A 2 -5.43 -1.18 -14.23
CA SER A 2 -4.83 0.12 -14.52
C SER A 2 -5.90 1.22 -14.49
N TYR A 3 -5.44 2.46 -14.34
CA TYR A 3 -6.30 3.61 -14.54
C TYR A 3 -6.73 3.73 -15.99
N LYS A 4 -7.93 4.28 -16.18
CA LYS A 4 -8.43 4.69 -17.49
C LYS A 4 -8.64 6.19 -17.48
N LEU A 5 -8.14 6.85 -18.53
CA LEU A 5 -8.47 8.24 -18.81
C LEU A 5 -9.96 8.32 -19.15
N LEU A 6 -10.71 9.15 -18.42
CA LEU A 6 -12.11 9.39 -18.75
C LEU A 6 -12.21 10.37 -19.95
N PRO A 7 -13.21 10.18 -20.84
CA PRO A 7 -13.46 11.15 -21.91
C PRO A 7 -13.86 12.50 -21.31
N ALA A 8 -13.42 13.59 -21.95
CA ALA A 8 -13.65 14.97 -21.49
C ALA A 8 -15.15 15.30 -21.31
N GLU A 9 -16.02 14.65 -22.08
CA GLU A 9 -17.47 14.85 -22.06
C GLU A 9 -18.18 14.22 -20.84
N ALA A 10 -17.46 13.52 -19.94
CA ALA A 10 -18.04 12.80 -18.80
C ALA A 10 -18.46 13.67 -17.59
N GLY A 11 -18.67 14.98 -17.79
CA GLY A 11 -19.48 15.81 -16.88
C GLY A 11 -18.75 16.48 -15.70
N ARG A 12 -17.46 16.79 -15.82
CA ARG A 12 -16.74 17.71 -14.93
C ARG A 12 -15.98 18.71 -15.82
N GLY A 13 -15.95 19.99 -15.43
CA GLY A 13 -15.65 21.14 -16.30
C GLY A 13 -14.44 20.99 -17.23
N ASP A 14 -14.43 21.79 -18.31
CA ASP A 14 -13.50 21.70 -19.44
C ASP A 14 -11.99 21.70 -19.06
N GLY A 15 -11.64 22.04 -17.82
CA GLY A 15 -10.27 22.02 -17.28
C GLY A 15 -9.86 20.79 -16.46
N GLN A 16 -10.70 19.76 -16.29
CA GLN A 16 -10.37 18.58 -15.46
C GLN A 16 -10.03 17.32 -16.27
N VAL A 17 -8.92 16.67 -15.93
CA VAL A 17 -8.50 15.38 -16.48
C VAL A 17 -8.60 14.32 -15.39
N VAL A 18 -9.43 13.30 -15.60
CA VAL A 18 -9.72 12.29 -14.58
C VAL A 18 -9.18 10.92 -15.00
N LEU A 19 -8.32 10.36 -14.17
CA LEU A 19 -7.91 8.96 -14.22
C LEU A 19 -8.78 8.17 -13.23
N GLN A 20 -9.53 7.17 -13.72
CA GLN A 20 -10.35 6.31 -12.87
C GLN A 20 -9.79 4.89 -12.76
N TYR A 21 -9.62 4.40 -11.53
CA TYR A 21 -9.13 3.05 -11.29
C TYR A 21 -10.24 2.00 -11.53
N SER A 22 -9.99 1.06 -12.43
CA SER A 22 -10.95 0.01 -12.75
C SER A 22 -10.87 -1.17 -11.78
N ARG A 23 -11.82 -1.24 -10.84
CA ARG A 23 -11.95 -2.35 -9.86
C ARG A 23 -12.78 -3.54 -10.34
N VAL A 24 -13.22 -3.55 -11.61
CA VAL A 24 -14.17 -4.55 -12.12
C VAL A 24 -13.71 -5.99 -11.90
N MET A 25 -12.44 -6.31 -12.21
CA MET A 25 -11.90 -7.66 -12.00
C MET A 25 -11.86 -8.05 -10.53
N LEU A 26 -11.47 -7.13 -9.63
CA LEU A 26 -11.48 -7.37 -8.18
C LEU A 26 -12.90 -7.64 -7.68
N PHE A 27 -13.89 -6.86 -8.12
CA PHE A 27 -15.28 -7.09 -7.78
C PHE A 27 -15.79 -8.44 -8.30
N LEU A 28 -15.44 -8.82 -9.52
CA LEU A 28 -15.83 -10.10 -10.11
C LEU A 28 -15.23 -11.28 -9.33
N PHE A 29 -13.93 -11.25 -9.03
CA PHE A 29 -13.31 -12.28 -8.19
C PHE A 29 -13.89 -12.32 -6.78
N THR A 30 -14.07 -11.16 -6.15
CA THR A 30 -14.71 -11.05 -4.82
C THR A 30 -16.09 -11.68 -4.84
N ALA A 31 -16.91 -11.39 -5.86
CA ALA A 31 -18.26 -11.95 -6.00
C ALA A 31 -18.22 -13.46 -6.19
N ILE A 32 -17.38 -13.98 -7.09
CA ILE A 32 -17.27 -15.42 -7.34
C ILE A 32 -16.82 -16.17 -6.08
N PHE A 33 -15.71 -15.75 -5.48
CA PHE A 33 -15.18 -16.39 -4.27
C PHE A 33 -16.13 -16.26 -3.08
N GLY A 34 -16.83 -15.12 -2.96
CA GLY A 34 -17.77 -14.87 -1.88
C GLY A 34 -19.07 -15.67 -2.02
N LEU A 35 -19.65 -15.71 -3.23
CA LEU A 35 -20.89 -16.43 -3.52
C LEU A 35 -20.72 -17.96 -3.40
N ILE A 36 -19.54 -18.48 -3.72
CA ILE A 36 -19.24 -19.91 -3.57
C ILE A 36 -18.80 -20.20 -2.12
N GLY A 37 -17.89 -19.39 -1.58
CA GLY A 37 -17.27 -19.61 -0.29
C GLY A 37 -18.24 -19.50 0.88
N ALA A 38 -19.09 -18.47 0.91
CA ALA A 38 -19.97 -18.22 2.07
C ALA A 38 -21.00 -19.35 2.29
N PRO A 39 -21.74 -19.84 1.28
CA PRO A 39 -22.65 -20.96 1.47
C PRO A 39 -21.92 -22.25 1.84
N LEU A 40 -20.78 -22.55 1.21
CA LEU A 40 -19.99 -23.74 1.55
C LEU A 40 -19.46 -23.70 2.98
N ALA A 41 -19.01 -22.52 3.45
CA ALA A 41 -18.55 -22.36 4.83
C ALA A 41 -19.71 -22.57 5.81
N PHE A 42 -20.87 -22.00 5.51
CA PHE A 42 -22.05 -22.11 6.36
C PHE A 42 -22.58 -23.55 6.44
N PHE A 43 -22.87 -24.18 5.30
CA PHE A 43 -23.38 -25.55 5.26
C PHE A 43 -22.33 -26.58 5.69
N GLY A 44 -21.06 -26.35 5.36
CA GLY A 44 -19.95 -27.16 5.84
C GLY A 44 -19.83 -27.13 7.35
N LEU A 45 -19.94 -25.94 7.97
CA LEU A 45 -19.94 -25.81 9.43
C LEU A 45 -21.12 -26.56 10.07
N LEU A 46 -22.32 -26.41 9.52
CA LEU A 46 -23.50 -27.15 9.99
C LEU A 46 -23.30 -28.66 9.86
N ALA A 47 -22.70 -29.13 8.76
CA ALA A 47 -22.39 -30.55 8.55
C ALA A 47 -21.34 -31.05 9.55
N VAL A 48 -20.29 -30.27 9.85
CA VAL A 48 -19.29 -30.62 10.86
C VAL A 48 -19.92 -30.73 12.25
N ILE A 49 -20.83 -29.81 12.60
CA ILE A 49 -21.52 -29.82 13.90
C ILE A 49 -22.50 -31.00 14.00
N ALA A 50 -23.25 -31.30 12.93
CA ALA A 50 -24.26 -32.35 12.93
C ALA A 50 -23.64 -33.75 12.87
N THR A 51 -22.72 -33.97 11.93
CA THR A 51 -22.10 -35.28 11.66
C THR A 51 -20.65 -35.09 11.16
N PRO A 52 -19.68 -35.04 12.08
CA PRO A 52 -18.26 -34.88 11.73
C PRO A 52 -17.81 -36.01 10.80
N SER A 53 -17.37 -35.63 9.61
CA SER A 53 -16.92 -36.53 8.55
C SER A 53 -15.87 -35.85 7.68
N THR A 54 -15.10 -36.66 6.95
CA THR A 54 -14.08 -36.21 5.98
C THR A 54 -14.64 -35.15 5.02
N THR A 55 -15.81 -35.44 4.44
CA THR A 55 -16.53 -34.55 3.53
C THR A 55 -16.99 -33.27 4.21
N SER A 56 -17.49 -33.33 5.46
CA SER A 56 -17.93 -32.12 6.18
C SER A 56 -16.77 -31.16 6.46
N PHE A 57 -15.60 -31.67 6.89
CA PHE A 57 -14.41 -30.85 7.13
C PHE A 57 -13.84 -30.28 5.83
N ALA A 58 -13.86 -31.06 4.74
CA ALA A 58 -13.45 -30.58 3.42
C ALA A 58 -14.34 -29.43 2.94
N LEU A 59 -15.67 -29.59 2.99
CA LEU A 59 -16.64 -28.56 2.59
C LEU A 59 -16.49 -27.28 3.41
N PHE A 60 -16.37 -27.41 4.74
CA PHE A 60 -16.13 -26.27 5.62
C PHE A 60 -14.81 -25.57 5.29
N GLY A 61 -13.73 -26.35 5.12
CA GLY A 61 -12.41 -25.83 4.80
C GLY A 61 -12.35 -25.05 3.49
N PHE A 62 -12.91 -25.61 2.41
CA PHE A 62 -13.05 -24.92 1.13
C PHE A 62 -13.84 -23.63 1.25
N GLY A 63 -15.01 -23.70 1.89
CA GLY A 63 -15.86 -22.54 2.08
C GLY A 63 -15.15 -21.43 2.82
N LEU A 64 -14.50 -21.75 3.94
CA LEU A 64 -13.79 -20.79 4.76
C LEU A 64 -12.61 -20.16 4.03
N ALA A 65 -11.84 -20.94 3.28
CA ALA A 65 -10.73 -20.44 2.47
C ALA A 65 -11.21 -19.51 1.35
N PHE A 66 -12.23 -19.90 0.59
CA PHE A 66 -12.78 -19.10 -0.52
C PHE A 66 -13.43 -17.81 -0.01
N PHE A 67 -14.19 -17.89 1.08
CA PHE A 67 -14.79 -16.70 1.70
C PHE A 67 -13.71 -15.75 2.23
N SER A 68 -12.67 -16.27 2.89
CA SER A 68 -11.55 -15.46 3.36
C SER A 68 -10.77 -14.82 2.21
N ALA A 69 -10.55 -15.55 1.11
CA ALA A 69 -9.94 -15.00 -0.11
C ALA A 69 -10.77 -13.86 -0.71
N SER A 70 -12.10 -14.01 -0.76
CA SER A 70 -13.01 -12.93 -1.19
C SER A 70 -12.83 -11.68 -0.33
N LEU A 71 -12.80 -11.83 1.00
CA LEU A 71 -12.58 -10.71 1.92
C LEU A 71 -11.20 -10.06 1.77
N MET A 72 -10.16 -10.85 1.49
CA MET A 72 -8.83 -10.31 1.18
C MET A 72 -8.85 -9.51 -0.12
N ILE A 73 -9.38 -10.08 -1.21
CA ILE A 73 -9.43 -9.43 -2.54
C ILE A 73 -10.23 -8.13 -2.48
N PHE A 74 -11.36 -8.12 -1.77
CA PHE A 74 -12.15 -6.91 -1.56
C PHE A 74 -11.35 -5.78 -0.91
N ARG A 75 -10.33 -6.12 -0.10
CA ARG A 75 -9.49 -5.18 0.63
C ARG A 75 -8.11 -4.93 -0.01
N LEU A 76 -7.73 -5.69 -1.05
CA LEU A 76 -6.45 -5.55 -1.76
C LEU A 76 -6.34 -4.23 -2.55
N GLY A 77 -7.46 -3.54 -2.83
CA GLY A 77 -7.45 -2.27 -3.56
C GLY A 77 -7.23 -1.04 -2.68
N GLN A 78 -5.97 -0.72 -2.35
CA GLN A 78 -5.60 0.58 -1.76
C GLN A 78 -5.34 1.67 -2.80
N ALA A 79 -5.46 1.36 -4.09
CA ALA A 79 -5.35 2.38 -5.12
C ALA A 79 -6.50 3.41 -4.97
N PRO A 80 -6.22 4.71 -5.18
CA PRO A 80 -7.23 5.76 -5.23
C PRO A 80 -8.32 5.40 -6.23
N GLU A 81 -9.55 5.81 -5.95
CA GLU A 81 -10.63 5.58 -6.93
C GLU A 81 -10.42 6.47 -8.16
N ARG A 82 -9.96 7.71 -7.93
CA ARG A 82 -9.72 8.70 -8.97
C ARG A 82 -8.50 9.57 -8.64
N LEU A 83 -7.77 9.91 -9.70
CA LEU A 83 -6.81 11.00 -9.71
C LEU A 83 -7.38 12.08 -10.64
N ILE A 84 -7.60 13.27 -10.13
CA ILE A 84 -8.24 14.39 -10.83
C ILE A 84 -7.21 15.50 -10.96
N PHE A 85 -6.71 15.69 -12.16
CA PHE A 85 -5.81 16.76 -12.55
C PHE A 85 -6.68 17.96 -12.92
N ASP A 86 -6.65 19.01 -12.10
CA ASP A 86 -7.47 20.20 -12.28
C ASP A 86 -6.58 21.36 -12.74
N ASN A 87 -6.64 21.65 -14.04
CA ASN A 87 -5.82 22.68 -14.66
C ASN A 87 -6.28 24.11 -14.35
N GLU A 88 -7.53 24.28 -13.87
CA GLU A 88 -7.99 25.62 -13.47
C GLU A 88 -7.34 26.06 -12.17
N ARG A 89 -7.06 25.09 -11.29
CA ARG A 89 -6.56 25.33 -9.92
C ARG A 89 -5.11 24.90 -9.70
N GLY A 90 -4.47 24.24 -10.67
CA GLY A 90 -3.05 23.86 -10.65
C GLY A 90 -2.69 22.78 -9.63
N TRP A 91 -3.50 21.72 -9.52
CA TRP A 91 -3.37 20.69 -8.48
C TRP A 91 -3.96 19.34 -8.91
N LEU A 92 -3.38 18.26 -8.39
CA LEU A 92 -3.87 16.90 -8.46
C LEU A 92 -4.69 16.58 -7.20
N CYS A 93 -5.98 16.27 -7.38
CA CYS A 93 -6.87 15.78 -6.34
C CYS A 93 -6.96 14.24 -6.36
N ILE A 94 -6.63 13.63 -5.22
CA ILE A 94 -6.66 12.19 -4.99
C ILE A 94 -7.97 11.88 -4.26
N GLU A 95 -8.94 11.26 -4.95
CA GLU A 95 -10.22 10.85 -4.34
C GLU A 95 -10.16 9.38 -3.87
N GLU A 96 -10.35 9.18 -2.57
CA GLU A 96 -10.35 7.86 -1.93
C GLU A 96 -11.65 7.61 -1.18
N LYS A 97 -12.20 6.41 -1.31
CA LYS A 97 -13.42 6.03 -0.59
C LYS A 97 -13.08 5.29 0.69
N LYS A 98 -13.42 5.91 1.82
CA LYS A 98 -13.28 5.33 3.16
C LYS A 98 -14.68 5.02 3.72
N GLY A 99 -15.13 3.79 3.47
CA GLY A 99 -16.49 3.36 3.82
C GLY A 99 -17.55 4.12 3.01
N ARG A 100 -18.30 5.03 3.66
CA ARG A 100 -19.31 5.89 3.01
C ARG A 100 -18.82 7.31 2.74
N LYS A 101 -17.70 7.74 3.34
CA LYS A 101 -17.12 9.07 3.12
C LYS A 101 -16.13 9.03 1.94
N ILE A 102 -16.06 10.13 1.20
CA ILE A 102 -14.99 10.39 0.23
C ILE A 102 -13.98 11.27 0.95
N GLN A 103 -12.74 10.80 0.98
CA GLN A 103 -11.59 11.55 1.43
C GLN A 103 -10.87 12.10 0.20
N ARG A 104 -10.37 13.33 0.33
CA ARG A 104 -9.59 13.99 -0.71
C ARG A 104 -8.25 14.40 -0.12
N ALA A 105 -7.21 14.22 -0.91
CA ALA A 105 -5.90 14.80 -0.66
C ALA A 105 -5.44 15.48 -1.95
N TYR A 106 -4.50 16.40 -1.81
CA TYR A 106 -4.19 17.34 -2.86
C TYR A 106 -2.67 17.49 -2.98
N LEU A 107 -2.19 17.47 -4.22
CA LEU A 107 -0.80 17.64 -4.58
C LEU A 107 -0.70 18.81 -5.57
N PRO A 108 -0.04 19.92 -5.23
CA PRO A 108 0.24 21.00 -6.18
C PRO A 108 0.93 20.52 -7.45
N TYR A 109 0.70 21.19 -8.58
CA TYR A 109 1.49 20.95 -9.79
C TYR A 109 2.93 21.47 -9.67
N SER A 110 3.16 22.49 -8.85
CA SER A 110 4.50 22.99 -8.54
C SER A 110 5.43 21.91 -7.98
N ASP A 111 4.86 20.89 -7.34
CA ASP A 111 5.60 19.80 -6.70
C ASP A 111 5.98 18.71 -7.71
N ILE A 112 5.54 18.82 -8.97
CA ILE A 112 5.76 17.82 -10.03
C ILE A 112 6.82 18.35 -11.00
N ASP A 113 7.98 17.69 -11.02
CA ASP A 113 9.14 18.05 -11.83
C ASP A 113 9.06 17.47 -13.25
N LEU A 114 8.78 16.17 -13.36
CA LEU A 114 8.90 15.43 -14.61
C LEU A 114 7.71 14.50 -14.83
N LEU A 115 7.21 14.45 -16.07
CA LEU A 115 6.34 13.38 -16.57
C LEU A 115 7.11 12.55 -17.61
N SER A 116 7.10 11.23 -17.48
CA SER A 116 7.83 10.36 -18.41
C SER A 116 7.27 8.94 -18.48
N MET A 117 7.89 8.12 -19.33
CA MET A 117 7.62 6.69 -19.48
C MET A 117 8.90 5.89 -19.28
N ARG A 118 8.80 4.77 -18.56
CA ARG A 118 9.90 3.81 -18.37
C ARG A 118 9.51 2.41 -18.80
N GLU A 119 10.51 1.65 -19.26
CA GLU A 119 10.40 0.22 -19.47
C GLU A 119 10.73 -0.53 -18.17
N HIS A 120 9.84 -1.41 -17.75
CA HIS A 120 10.01 -2.29 -16.60
C HIS A 120 9.91 -3.75 -17.04
N THR A 121 11.05 -4.43 -17.08
CA THR A 121 11.14 -5.85 -17.44
C THR A 121 11.27 -6.70 -16.19
N THR A 122 10.28 -7.55 -15.96
CA THR A 122 10.31 -8.60 -14.93
C THR A 122 10.75 -9.92 -15.54
N SER A 123 11.66 -10.62 -14.88
CA SER A 123 12.15 -11.94 -15.30
C SER A 123 11.90 -12.93 -14.18
N SER A 124 11.01 -13.90 -14.39
CA SER A 124 10.74 -15.01 -13.46
C SER A 124 10.73 -16.33 -14.22
N ASP A 125 11.53 -17.32 -13.77
CA ASP A 125 11.56 -18.70 -14.28
C ASP A 125 11.41 -18.82 -15.81
N GLY A 126 12.34 -18.21 -16.55
CA GLY A 126 12.40 -18.32 -18.01
C GLY A 126 11.37 -17.48 -18.79
N SER A 127 10.44 -16.81 -18.09
CA SER A 127 9.52 -15.84 -18.70
C SER A 127 10.01 -14.42 -18.44
N LYS A 128 10.18 -13.65 -19.53
CA LYS A 128 10.38 -12.20 -19.47
C LYS A 128 9.06 -11.52 -19.79
N SER A 129 8.58 -10.69 -18.88
CA SER A 129 7.43 -9.82 -19.12
C SER A 129 7.89 -8.37 -19.04
N THR A 130 7.78 -7.68 -20.16
CA THR A 130 8.05 -6.25 -20.27
C THR A 130 6.75 -5.48 -20.13
N SER A 131 6.78 -4.47 -19.27
CA SER A 131 5.70 -3.53 -19.05
C SER A 131 6.23 -2.11 -19.21
N TYR A 132 5.42 -1.22 -19.75
CA TYR A 132 5.70 0.19 -19.97
C TYR A 132 4.84 0.98 -18.98
N ILE A 133 5.51 1.80 -18.17
CA ILE A 133 4.89 2.51 -17.06
C ILE A 133 5.04 4.01 -17.32
N VAL A 134 3.91 4.72 -17.35
CA VAL A 134 3.84 6.18 -17.37
C VAL A 134 3.76 6.66 -15.94
N TYR A 135 4.64 7.59 -15.57
CA TYR A 135 4.80 8.07 -14.20
C TYR A 135 5.17 9.55 -14.19
N PHE A 136 4.93 10.20 -13.05
CA PHE A 136 5.53 11.50 -12.76
C PHE A 136 6.50 11.41 -11.59
N VAL A 137 7.40 12.40 -11.50
CA VAL A 137 8.38 12.57 -10.45
C VAL A 137 8.09 13.86 -9.72
N LYS A 138 8.03 13.80 -8.39
CA LYS A 138 7.93 15.00 -7.54
C LYS A 138 9.29 15.69 -7.38
N ASN A 139 9.32 16.94 -6.93
CA ASN A 139 10.58 17.68 -6.67
C ASN A 139 11.45 16.99 -5.61
N ASP A 140 10.84 16.32 -4.63
CA ASP A 140 11.52 15.49 -3.62
C ASP A 140 12.10 14.16 -4.19
N GLY A 141 11.89 13.90 -5.48
CA GLY A 141 12.32 12.69 -6.18
C GLY A 141 11.41 11.47 -6.04
N ALA A 142 10.26 11.57 -5.36
CA ALA A 142 9.27 10.50 -5.27
C ALA A 142 8.68 10.18 -6.65
N MET A 143 8.45 8.89 -6.92
CA MET A 143 7.90 8.43 -8.20
C MET A 143 6.45 7.97 -8.05
N TRP A 144 5.59 8.45 -8.95
CA TRP A 144 4.16 8.15 -8.94
C TRP A 144 3.71 7.53 -10.27
N ASP A 145 3.40 6.25 -10.23
CA ASP A 145 2.94 5.48 -11.39
C ASP A 145 1.48 5.84 -11.73
N LEU A 146 1.24 6.38 -12.92
CA LEU A 146 -0.08 6.79 -13.41
C LEU A 146 -0.76 5.74 -14.29
N TYR A 147 0.01 5.02 -15.10
CA TYR A 147 -0.53 4.02 -16.01
C TYR A 147 0.51 2.95 -16.33
N SER A 148 0.07 1.70 -16.51
CA SER A 148 0.93 0.58 -16.92
C SER A 148 0.28 -0.25 -18.01
N SER A 149 1.09 -0.67 -18.98
CA SER A 149 0.67 -1.45 -20.14
C SER A 149 1.78 -2.38 -20.61
N ASN A 150 1.43 -3.57 -21.13
CA ASN A 150 2.41 -4.48 -21.75
C ASN A 150 2.77 -4.07 -23.20
N PHE A 151 2.25 -2.95 -23.68
CA PHE A 151 2.44 -2.45 -25.04
C PHE A 151 2.95 -1.01 -25.00
N SER A 152 4.13 -0.77 -25.58
CA SER A 152 4.76 0.57 -25.66
C SER A 152 3.83 1.59 -26.31
N SER A 153 3.28 1.25 -27.48
CA SER A 153 2.39 2.15 -28.24
C SER A 153 1.15 2.60 -27.46
N LYS A 154 0.64 1.80 -26.52
CA LYS A 154 -0.48 2.21 -25.65
C LYS A 154 -0.04 3.12 -24.52
N ALA A 155 1.18 2.96 -24.01
CA ALA A 155 1.74 3.82 -22.98
C ALA A 155 2.16 5.17 -23.57
N GLU A 156 2.79 5.16 -24.75
CA GLU A 156 3.10 6.36 -25.53
C GLU A 156 1.83 7.16 -25.88
N ALA A 157 0.82 6.51 -26.46
CA ALA A 157 -0.44 7.18 -26.78
C ALA A 157 -1.16 7.72 -25.53
N PHE A 158 -1.01 7.06 -24.38
CA PHE A 158 -1.53 7.59 -23.12
C PHE A 158 -0.73 8.82 -22.66
N LEU A 159 0.60 8.77 -22.72
CA LEU A 159 1.48 9.87 -22.36
C LEU A 159 1.20 11.10 -23.22
N GLU A 160 1.19 10.95 -24.54
CA GLU A 160 0.91 12.05 -25.49
C GLU A 160 -0.45 12.69 -25.22
N GLU A 161 -1.49 11.86 -25.02
CA GLU A 161 -2.84 12.37 -24.75
C GLU A 161 -2.94 13.03 -23.36
N PHE A 162 -2.15 12.57 -22.39
CA PHE A 162 -2.10 13.13 -21.06
C PHE A 162 -1.36 14.49 -21.05
N GLU A 163 -0.20 14.58 -21.69
CA GLU A 163 0.57 15.82 -21.87
C GLU A 163 -0.25 16.89 -22.62
N ARG A 164 -1.04 16.48 -23.61
CA ARG A 164 -1.91 17.39 -24.35
C ARG A 164 -3.02 18.00 -23.47
N ARG A 165 -3.43 17.30 -22.42
CA ARG A 165 -4.59 17.67 -21.60
C ARG A 165 -4.23 18.22 -20.22
N VAL A 166 -3.06 17.94 -19.68
CA VAL A 166 -2.63 18.38 -18.35
C VAL A 166 -1.56 19.43 -18.49
N ASP A 167 -1.78 20.59 -17.87
CA ASP A 167 -0.86 21.71 -17.91
C ASP A 167 -0.21 21.90 -16.54
N PHE A 168 0.94 21.25 -16.33
CA PHE A 168 1.69 21.34 -15.08
C PHE A 168 2.31 22.73 -14.83
N SER A 169 2.31 23.64 -15.82
CA SER A 169 2.83 25.00 -15.65
C SER A 169 1.88 25.93 -14.89
N ARG A 170 0.68 25.47 -14.54
CA ARG A 170 -0.34 26.26 -13.85
C ARG A 170 0.03 26.50 -12.40
N GLU A 171 -0.02 27.77 -11.99
CA GLU A 171 0.09 28.14 -10.58
C GLU A 171 -1.05 27.56 -9.76
N THR A 172 -0.74 27.19 -8.52
CA THR A 172 -1.69 26.57 -7.62
C THR A 172 -2.45 27.64 -6.83
N ASP A 173 -3.77 27.66 -6.96
CA ASP A 173 -4.61 28.68 -6.29
C ASP A 173 -4.75 28.44 -4.79
N PHE A 174 -5.05 27.20 -4.39
CA PHE A 174 -5.25 26.80 -2.99
C PHE A 174 -5.19 25.28 -2.83
N VAL A 175 -4.40 24.82 -1.87
CA VAL A 175 -4.34 23.42 -1.45
C VAL A 175 -4.86 23.30 -0.02
N ASP A 176 -5.93 22.53 0.15
CA ASP A 176 -6.44 22.20 1.48
C ASP A 176 -5.50 21.18 2.14
N ALA A 177 -4.66 21.66 3.07
CA ALA A 177 -3.75 20.86 3.87
C ALA A 177 -4.39 20.34 5.18
N SER A 178 -5.72 20.33 5.28
CA SER A 178 -6.40 19.91 6.52
C SER A 178 -6.09 18.45 6.87
N PRO A 179 -5.82 18.14 8.16
CA PRO A 179 -5.57 16.77 8.60
C PRO A 179 -6.77 15.87 8.32
N PRO A 180 -6.54 14.62 7.88
CA PRO A 180 -7.61 13.67 7.73
C PRO A 180 -8.25 13.34 9.10
N GLU A 181 -9.56 13.54 9.20
CA GLU A 181 -10.32 13.44 10.45
C GLU A 181 -10.09 12.11 11.20
N GLY A 182 -9.58 12.20 12.44
CA GLY A 182 -9.49 11.07 13.37
C GLY A 182 -8.49 9.97 12.98
N VAL A 183 -7.55 10.27 12.07
CA VAL A 183 -6.49 9.34 11.66
C VAL A 183 -5.23 9.52 12.49
N PHE A 184 -4.79 10.77 12.61
CA PHE A 184 -3.59 11.15 13.34
C PHE A 184 -3.96 11.85 14.64
N GLU A 185 -3.24 11.48 15.70
CA GLU A 185 -3.23 12.17 16.98
C GLU A 185 -1.87 12.88 17.08
N ILE A 186 -1.88 14.19 16.88
CA ILE A 186 -0.69 15.04 16.93
C ILE A 186 -0.65 15.68 18.32
N VAL A 187 0.46 15.49 19.03
CA VAL A 187 0.70 16.09 20.35
C VAL A 187 2.00 16.87 20.29
N GLU A 188 1.85 18.19 20.25
CA GLU A 188 2.96 19.14 20.30
C GLU A 188 3.37 19.37 21.77
N GLY A 189 4.64 19.15 22.06
CA GLY A 189 5.30 19.53 23.30
C GLY A 189 6.47 20.46 22.98
N GLY A 190 6.88 21.31 23.93
CA GLY A 190 7.82 22.40 23.65
C GLY A 190 9.18 22.03 23.03
N GLU A 191 9.61 20.75 23.11
CA GLU A 191 10.82 20.26 22.41
C GLU A 191 10.57 19.02 21.55
N ARG A 192 9.32 18.57 21.42
CA ARG A 192 9.01 17.37 20.63
C ARG A 192 7.60 17.37 20.09
N THR A 193 7.45 16.85 18.88
CA THR A 193 6.15 16.59 18.28
C THR A 193 5.94 15.09 18.16
N LEU A 194 4.83 14.60 18.69
CA LEU A 194 4.44 13.20 18.64
C LEU A 194 3.29 13.02 17.65
N ILE A 195 3.51 12.19 16.63
CA ILE A 195 2.50 11.81 15.65
C ILE A 195 2.13 10.36 15.91
N ARG A 196 0.90 10.11 16.34
CA ARG A 196 0.39 8.75 16.60
C ARG A 196 -0.71 8.38 15.62
N TRP A 197 -0.68 7.15 15.14
CA TRP A 197 -1.82 6.58 14.42
C TRP A 197 -1.98 5.09 14.73
N LYS A 198 -3.21 4.61 14.59
CA LYS A 198 -3.50 3.17 14.69
C LYS A 198 -3.55 2.62 13.27
N PRO A 199 -2.67 1.68 12.89
CA PRO A 199 -2.68 1.13 11.54
C PRO A 199 -4.05 0.50 11.27
N PRO A 200 -4.82 1.01 10.30
CA PRO A 200 -6.16 0.53 10.09
C PRO A 200 -6.13 -0.91 9.56
N HIS A 201 -7.07 -1.74 9.99
CA HIS A 201 -7.35 -3.06 9.42
C HIS A 201 -6.27 -4.16 9.53
N GLU A 202 -5.13 -3.95 10.18
CA GLU A 202 -4.14 -5.02 10.39
C GLU A 202 -4.69 -6.21 11.19
N VAL A 203 -5.53 -5.91 12.19
CA VAL A 203 -6.26 -6.94 12.96
C VAL A 203 -7.20 -7.72 12.05
N PHE A 204 -7.96 -7.04 11.19
CA PHE A 204 -8.88 -7.69 10.25
C PHE A 204 -8.13 -8.56 9.25
N LYS A 205 -7.05 -8.05 8.64
CA LYS A 205 -6.18 -8.80 7.72
C LYS A 205 -5.65 -10.07 8.38
N THR A 206 -5.20 -9.96 9.63
CA THR A 206 -4.68 -11.12 10.37
C THR A 206 -5.79 -12.12 10.70
N ILE A 207 -6.98 -11.67 11.09
CA ILE A 207 -8.14 -12.55 11.32
C ILE A 207 -8.56 -13.27 10.03
N VAL A 208 -8.64 -12.56 8.90
CA VAL A 208 -8.97 -13.17 7.61
C VAL A 208 -7.87 -14.13 7.15
N GLY A 209 -6.59 -13.81 7.40
CA GLY A 209 -5.47 -14.72 7.18
C GLY A 209 -5.57 -15.99 8.01
N LEU A 210 -5.90 -15.85 9.30
CA LEU A 210 -6.13 -16.97 10.20
C LEU A 210 -7.28 -17.86 9.71
N SER A 211 -8.38 -17.26 9.28
CA SER A 211 -9.52 -17.99 8.70
C SER A 211 -9.14 -18.70 7.40
N PHE A 212 -8.33 -18.05 6.53
CA PHE A 212 -7.85 -18.66 5.30
C PHE A 212 -6.98 -19.90 5.58
N VAL A 213 -5.97 -19.77 6.43
CA VAL A 213 -5.08 -20.88 6.83
C VAL A 213 -5.84 -21.97 7.58
N GLY A 214 -6.75 -21.59 8.48
CA GLY A 214 -7.65 -22.53 9.16
C GLY A 214 -8.54 -23.29 8.18
N GLY A 215 -9.04 -22.63 7.14
CA GLY A 215 -9.79 -23.24 6.06
C GLY A 215 -8.99 -24.32 5.33
N PHE A 216 -7.73 -24.01 4.96
CA PHE A 216 -6.84 -25.02 4.39
C PHE A 216 -6.54 -26.16 5.37
N ALA A 217 -6.30 -25.87 6.64
CA ALA A 217 -6.07 -26.91 7.65
C ALA A 217 -7.28 -27.88 7.75
N CYS A 218 -8.51 -27.35 7.81
CA CYS A 218 -9.73 -28.17 7.81
C CYS A 218 -9.91 -28.96 6.51
N MET A 219 -9.59 -28.35 5.37
CA MET A 219 -9.64 -29.01 4.06
C MET A 219 -8.67 -30.20 4.01
N PHE A 220 -7.43 -30.00 4.46
CA PHE A 220 -6.42 -31.05 4.55
C PHE A 220 -6.84 -32.15 5.53
N VAL A 221 -7.38 -31.80 6.71
CA VAL A 221 -7.94 -32.79 7.63
C VAL A 221 -9.04 -33.59 6.95
N GLY A 222 -9.95 -32.94 6.22
CA GLY A 222 -11.04 -33.59 5.50
C GLY A 222 -10.57 -34.55 4.40
N PHE A 223 -9.55 -34.20 3.63
CA PHE A 223 -9.03 -35.07 2.56
C PHE A 223 -8.14 -36.21 3.06
N LEU A 224 -7.42 -36.00 4.15
CA LEU A 224 -6.38 -36.92 4.59
C LEU A 224 -6.82 -37.85 5.73
N TRP A 225 -8.06 -37.70 6.20
CA TRP A 225 -8.62 -38.51 7.27
C TRP A 225 -8.76 -39.97 6.85
N GLY A 226 -7.82 -40.80 7.28
CA GLY A 226 -7.84 -42.26 7.11
C GLY A 226 -6.96 -42.82 6.00
N GLU A 227 -6.42 -42.00 5.09
CA GLU A 227 -5.62 -42.48 3.95
C GLU A 227 -4.11 -42.19 4.07
N ILE A 228 -3.71 -41.31 4.98
CA ILE A 228 -2.32 -40.85 5.09
C ILE A 228 -1.58 -41.53 6.24
N SER A 229 -0.30 -41.84 6.03
CA SER A 229 0.58 -42.32 7.08
C SER A 229 0.67 -41.30 8.22
N THR A 230 0.62 -41.78 9.46
CA THR A 230 0.62 -40.93 10.67
C THR A 230 1.72 -39.86 10.63
N THR A 231 2.88 -40.18 10.05
CA THR A 231 4.02 -39.28 9.88
C THR A 231 3.69 -38.07 9.00
N VAL A 232 3.07 -38.26 7.83
CA VAL A 232 2.72 -37.15 6.92
C VAL A 232 1.62 -36.28 7.53
N GLY A 233 0.65 -36.89 8.21
CA GLY A 233 -0.38 -36.16 8.95
C GLY A 233 0.20 -35.24 10.03
N VAL A 234 1.19 -35.72 10.80
CA VAL A 234 1.90 -34.94 11.82
C VAL A 234 2.67 -33.77 11.21
N VAL A 235 3.37 -33.99 10.07
CA VAL A 235 4.11 -32.92 9.39
C VAL A 235 3.17 -31.82 8.90
N VAL A 236 2.09 -32.19 8.21
CA VAL A 236 1.10 -31.22 7.70
C VAL A 236 0.46 -30.43 8.85
N ALA A 237 0.03 -31.12 9.91
CA ALA A 237 -0.53 -30.48 11.10
C ALA A 237 0.47 -29.53 11.77
N SER A 238 1.75 -29.89 11.82
CA SER A 238 2.82 -29.04 12.38
C SER A 238 3.03 -27.78 11.55
N ILE A 239 3.01 -27.88 10.21
CA ILE A 239 3.13 -26.72 9.31
C ILE A 239 1.97 -25.75 9.52
N PHE A 240 0.72 -26.24 9.47
CA PHE A 240 -0.45 -25.39 9.69
C PHE A 240 -0.50 -24.84 11.11
N GLY A 241 -0.12 -25.63 12.12
CA GLY A 241 -0.01 -25.20 13.51
C GLY A 241 0.99 -24.06 13.69
N LEU A 242 2.19 -24.17 13.09
CA LEU A 242 3.20 -23.12 13.11
C LEU A 242 2.73 -21.85 12.37
N LEU A 243 2.08 -21.99 11.21
CA LEU A 243 1.51 -20.85 10.48
C LEU A 243 0.43 -20.13 11.30
N MET A 244 -0.48 -20.88 11.93
CA MET A 244 -1.51 -20.34 12.80
C MET A 244 -0.90 -19.64 14.02
N LEU A 245 0.12 -20.24 14.66
CA LEU A 245 0.85 -19.61 15.77
C LEU A 245 1.55 -18.32 15.34
N ALA A 246 2.19 -18.29 14.17
CA ALA A 246 2.82 -17.09 13.64
C ALA A 246 1.79 -15.98 13.37
N MET A 247 0.61 -16.32 12.83
CA MET A 247 -0.48 -15.36 12.62
C MET A 247 -1.09 -14.88 13.94
N LEU A 248 -1.26 -15.75 14.94
CA LEU A 248 -1.72 -15.37 16.28
C LEU A 248 -0.71 -14.44 16.96
N TYR A 249 0.57 -14.76 16.87
CA TYR A 249 1.64 -13.88 17.36
C TYR A 249 1.55 -12.50 16.70
N ASN A 250 1.38 -12.44 15.38
CA ASN A 250 1.20 -11.18 14.66
C ASN A 250 -0.07 -10.44 15.14
N LEU A 251 -1.19 -11.15 15.29
CA LEU A 251 -2.45 -10.59 15.79
C LEU A 251 -2.26 -9.91 17.15
N PHE A 252 -1.63 -10.60 18.09
CA PHE A 252 -1.34 -10.08 19.42
C PHE A 252 -0.32 -8.93 19.43
N SER A 253 0.63 -8.93 18.48
CA SER A 253 1.58 -7.84 18.32
C SER A 253 0.94 -6.55 17.80
N VAL A 254 -0.14 -6.65 17.01
CA VAL A 254 -0.84 -5.49 16.43
C VAL A 254 -2.09 -5.09 17.21
N LEU A 255 -2.64 -5.97 18.04
CA LEU A 255 -3.84 -5.68 18.82
C LEU A 255 -3.58 -4.53 19.81
N GLY A 256 -4.26 -3.41 19.59
CA GLY A 256 -4.09 -2.21 20.42
C GLY A 256 -2.78 -1.45 20.21
N ALA A 257 -1.96 -1.89 19.24
CA ALA A 257 -0.74 -1.18 18.87
C ALA A 257 -1.07 0.14 18.16
N LYS A 258 -0.37 1.20 18.54
CA LYS A 258 -0.26 2.46 17.81
C LYS A 258 1.16 2.61 17.29
N LYS A 259 1.30 3.09 16.06
CA LYS A 259 2.58 3.55 15.51
C LYS A 259 2.79 4.98 15.98
N VAL A 260 4.01 5.29 16.39
CA VAL A 260 4.39 6.61 16.89
C VAL A 260 5.66 7.05 16.20
N ILE A 261 5.62 8.28 15.67
CA ILE A 261 6.80 9.04 15.27
C ILE A 261 6.98 10.15 16.30
N GLU A 262 8.17 10.21 16.88
CA GLU A 262 8.61 11.29 17.75
C GLU A 262 9.66 12.09 16.97
N VAL A 263 9.33 13.34 16.66
CA VAL A 263 10.26 14.30 16.08
C VAL A 263 10.74 15.21 17.20
N ASN A 264 12.02 15.13 17.50
CA ASN A 264 12.73 16.02 18.42
C ASN A 264 13.61 16.98 17.59
N ARG A 265 14.27 17.95 18.22
CA ARG A 265 15.15 18.91 17.53
C ARG A 265 16.24 18.25 16.69
N ASP A 266 16.80 17.15 17.16
CA ASP A 266 17.97 16.52 16.51
C ASP A 266 17.69 15.11 15.97
N THR A 267 16.59 14.48 16.38
CA THR A 267 16.33 13.06 16.05
C THR A 267 14.86 12.79 15.71
N LEU A 268 14.67 11.89 14.75
CA LEU A 268 13.40 11.24 14.43
C LEU A 268 13.43 9.82 14.98
N ARG A 269 12.49 9.49 15.84
CA ARG A 269 12.35 8.17 16.44
C ARG A 269 11.03 7.53 16.06
N MET A 270 11.08 6.30 15.56
CA MET A 270 9.89 5.51 15.28
C MET A 270 9.80 4.35 16.27
N TYR A 271 8.64 4.19 16.90
CA TYR A 271 8.36 3.07 17.78
C TYR A 271 6.88 2.68 17.78
N GLN A 272 6.59 1.61 18.52
CA GLN A 272 5.22 1.13 18.72
C GLN A 272 4.82 1.32 20.18
N GLU A 273 3.69 1.98 20.41
CA GLU A 273 3.01 2.01 21.70
C GLU A 273 1.94 0.91 21.75
N GLY A 274 1.85 0.18 22.86
CA GLY A 274 0.88 -0.92 22.99
C GLY A 274 1.25 -2.17 22.18
N GLY A 275 0.29 -3.11 22.10
CA GLY A 275 0.54 -4.47 21.64
C GLY A 275 1.21 -5.33 22.71
N LEU A 276 1.01 -6.64 22.66
CA LEU A 276 1.61 -7.58 23.63
C LEU A 276 3.11 -7.76 23.39
N PHE A 277 3.57 -7.60 22.16
CA PHE A 277 4.96 -7.74 21.76
C PHE A 277 5.46 -6.45 21.12
N LYS A 278 6.53 -5.89 21.67
CA LYS A 278 7.15 -4.66 21.13
C LYS A 278 7.94 -4.99 19.87
N LYS A 279 7.63 -4.30 18.76
CA LYS A 279 8.51 -4.28 17.59
C LYS A 279 9.74 -3.42 17.86
N LYS A 280 10.81 -3.64 17.09
CA LYS A 280 12.04 -2.83 17.17
C LYS A 280 11.70 -1.36 16.91
N SER A 281 12.23 -0.48 17.74
CA SER A 281 12.29 0.96 17.48
C SER A 281 13.58 1.30 16.77
N TYR A 282 13.57 2.34 15.94
CA TYR A 282 14.79 2.93 15.41
C TYR A 282 14.79 4.44 15.64
N GLU A 283 15.98 5.02 15.62
CA GLU A 283 16.20 6.45 15.79
C GLU A 283 17.16 6.90 14.69
N LEU A 284 16.83 8.02 14.07
CA LEU A 284 17.56 8.60 12.95
C LEU A 284 17.90 10.06 13.28
N PRO A 285 19.17 10.47 13.21
CA PRO A 285 19.52 11.89 13.33
C PRO A 285 18.93 12.70 12.18
N LEU A 286 18.29 13.84 12.46
CA LEU A 286 17.70 14.69 11.43
C LEU A 286 18.74 15.24 10.45
N LYS A 287 19.95 15.53 10.94
CA LYS A 287 21.08 15.96 10.11
C LYS A 287 21.49 14.97 9.00
N ASP A 288 21.14 13.69 9.15
CA ASP A 288 21.46 12.65 8.16
C ASP A 288 20.35 12.55 7.09
N LEU A 289 19.20 13.17 7.34
CA LEU A 289 18.04 13.15 6.46
C LEU A 289 18.13 14.34 5.49
N GLN A 290 17.97 14.05 4.20
CA GLN A 290 17.87 15.09 3.18
C GLN A 290 16.48 15.19 2.58
N ALA A 291 15.78 14.07 2.44
CA ALA A 291 14.44 14.07 1.88
C ALA A 291 13.57 12.99 2.54
N ILE A 292 12.28 13.25 2.57
CA ILE A 292 11.24 12.31 2.94
C ILE A 292 10.41 12.13 1.69
N CYS A 293 10.14 10.90 1.28
CA CYS A 293 9.42 10.71 0.03
C CYS A 293 8.47 9.53 0.10
N PHE A 294 7.30 9.71 -0.48
CA PHE A 294 6.29 8.69 -0.65
C PHE A 294 6.13 8.31 -2.13
N ASP A 295 6.65 7.13 -2.49
CA ASP A 295 6.43 6.58 -3.82
C ASP A 295 5.02 5.99 -3.94
N PHE A 296 4.35 6.28 -5.04
CA PHE A 296 3.09 5.65 -5.40
C PHE A 296 3.30 4.67 -6.54
N ASP A 297 3.18 3.37 -6.25
CA ASP A 297 3.19 2.29 -7.23
C ASP A 297 1.82 1.60 -7.26
N GLN A 298 1.28 1.41 -8.46
CA GLN A 298 -0.02 0.76 -8.64
C GLN A 298 0.00 -0.74 -8.35
N SER A 299 1.17 -1.36 -8.54
CA SER A 299 1.43 -2.79 -8.44
C SER A 299 1.97 -3.17 -7.06
N ARG A 300 2.81 -2.31 -6.48
CA ARG A 300 3.34 -2.49 -5.14
C ARG A 300 2.52 -1.66 -4.18
N HIS A 301 1.65 -2.34 -3.43
CA HIS A 301 0.96 -1.77 -2.28
C HIS A 301 1.92 -1.48 -1.11
N GLU A 302 3.09 -0.88 -1.39
CA GLU A 302 4.09 -0.58 -0.38
C GLU A 302 3.56 0.56 0.51
N GLY A 303 3.30 0.20 1.78
CA GLY A 303 2.87 1.10 2.84
C GLY A 303 4.06 1.72 3.55
N VAL A 304 4.92 2.40 2.79
CA VAL A 304 6.18 2.92 3.32
C VAL A 304 6.43 4.35 2.84
N ILE A 305 6.76 5.23 3.77
CA ILE A 305 7.41 6.52 3.46
C ILE A 305 8.91 6.30 3.64
N GLN A 306 9.71 6.65 2.64
CA GLN A 306 11.15 6.46 2.67
C GLN A 306 11.83 7.69 3.28
N LEU A 307 12.85 7.43 4.08
CA LEU A 307 13.71 8.42 4.69
C LEU A 307 15.05 8.39 3.97
N LEU A 308 15.31 9.40 3.14
CA LEU A 308 16.45 9.44 2.24
C LEU A 308 17.59 10.25 2.85
N ARG A 309 18.79 9.68 2.77
CA ARG A 309 20.05 10.40 3.00
C ARG A 309 20.61 10.87 1.64
N ALA A 310 21.63 11.72 1.67
CA ALA A 310 22.31 12.16 0.45
C ALA A 310 22.72 10.99 -0.48
N GLU A 311 23.27 9.90 0.09
CA GLU A 311 23.65 8.70 -0.69
C GLU A 311 22.45 7.98 -1.35
N ASP A 312 21.25 8.11 -0.78
CA ASP A 312 20.04 7.48 -1.31
C ASP A 312 19.43 8.27 -2.48
N ILE A 313 19.61 9.59 -2.48
CA ILE A 313 19.17 10.48 -3.56
C ILE A 313 19.94 10.17 -4.84
N ASP A 314 21.28 10.08 -4.75
CA ASP A 314 22.14 9.73 -5.90
C ASP A 314 21.79 8.35 -6.49
N LEU A 315 21.45 7.38 -5.62
CA LEU A 315 20.99 6.06 -6.07
C LEU A 315 19.65 6.16 -6.81
N ARG A 316 18.71 6.96 -6.31
CA ARG A 316 17.40 7.19 -6.93
C ARG A 316 17.52 7.89 -8.27
N GLU A 317 18.38 8.89 -8.40
CA GLU A 317 18.62 9.54 -9.69
C GLU A 317 19.20 8.58 -10.72
N ARG A 318 20.14 7.72 -10.32
CA ARG A 318 20.66 6.66 -11.22
C ARG A 318 19.57 5.67 -11.63
N MET A 319 18.64 5.35 -10.72
CA MET A 319 17.45 4.56 -11.06
C MET A 319 16.49 5.27 -12.02
N LYS A 320 16.30 6.60 -11.91
CA LYS A 320 15.49 7.39 -12.86
C LYS A 320 15.98 7.20 -14.30
N VAL A 321 17.30 7.13 -14.49
CA VAL A 321 17.94 7.02 -15.82
C VAL A 321 18.13 5.56 -16.27
N GLY A 322 17.68 4.58 -15.46
CA GLY A 322 17.81 3.15 -15.80
C GLY A 322 19.24 2.61 -15.74
N ALA A 323 20.17 3.34 -15.12
CA ALA A 323 21.56 2.95 -14.95
C ALA A 323 21.74 2.13 -13.66
N ILE A 324 21.26 0.88 -13.64
CA ILE A 324 21.38 0.00 -12.47
C ILE A 324 22.53 -0.99 -12.66
N SER A 325 23.51 -0.94 -11.77
CA SER A 325 24.63 -1.88 -11.67
C SER A 325 24.38 -2.96 -10.60
N LEU A 326 25.23 -4.00 -10.55
CA LEU A 326 25.14 -5.05 -9.52
C LEU A 326 25.39 -4.52 -8.09
N ASP A 327 26.20 -3.47 -7.93
CA ASP A 327 26.44 -2.83 -6.64
C ASP A 327 25.20 -2.08 -6.13
N ASP A 328 24.36 -1.61 -7.06
CA ASP A 328 23.10 -0.93 -6.73
C ASP A 328 22.06 -1.90 -6.13
N ILE A 329 22.18 -3.21 -6.36
CA ILE A 329 21.29 -4.21 -5.73
C ILE A 329 21.48 -4.26 -4.21
N TRP A 330 22.73 -4.16 -3.74
CA TRP A 330 23.03 -4.11 -2.31
C TRP A 330 22.61 -2.77 -1.70
N GLN A 331 22.80 -1.68 -2.42
CA GLN A 331 22.33 -0.37 -1.97
C GLN A 331 20.78 -0.32 -1.92
N LEU A 332 20.09 -0.99 -2.84
CA LEU A 332 18.63 -1.16 -2.80
C LEU A 332 18.18 -1.98 -1.60
N ALA A 333 18.91 -3.03 -1.23
CA ALA A 333 18.62 -3.78 -0.01
C ALA A 333 18.78 -2.89 1.25
N LYS A 334 19.77 -1.99 1.25
CA LYS A 334 20.00 -1.01 2.34
C LYS A 334 18.93 0.07 2.39
N LEU A 335 18.52 0.61 1.24
CA LEU A 335 17.37 1.52 1.09
C LEU A 335 16.08 0.86 1.61
N ASN A 336 15.98 -0.46 1.40
CA ASN A 336 14.84 -1.25 1.87
C ASN A 336 14.92 -1.71 3.33
N SER A 337 15.96 -1.29 4.06
CA SER A 337 16.08 -1.60 5.48
C SER A 337 15.03 -0.88 6.32
N ALA A 338 14.66 -1.49 7.45
CA ALA A 338 13.64 -0.97 8.35
C ALA A 338 13.99 0.41 8.96
N GLU A 339 15.27 0.80 8.96
CA GLU A 339 15.75 2.06 9.52
C GLU A 339 15.60 3.25 8.54
N ARG A 340 15.32 2.98 7.26
CA ARG A 340 15.10 4.00 6.20
C ARG A 340 13.64 4.10 5.77
N ARG A 341 12.73 3.52 6.55
CA ARG A 341 11.36 3.25 6.12
C ARG A 341 10.39 3.45 7.28
N ILE A 342 9.48 4.41 7.13
CA ILE A 342 8.33 4.56 8.00
C ILE A 342 7.24 3.62 7.51
N GLU A 343 7.04 2.51 8.23
CA GLU A 343 5.90 1.62 8.01
C GLU A 343 4.58 2.33 8.34
N THR A 344 3.86 2.79 7.33
CA THR A 344 2.56 3.45 7.48
C THR A 344 1.43 2.45 7.70
N GLY A 345 1.61 1.19 7.30
CA GLY A 345 0.58 0.16 7.34
C GLY A 345 -0.44 0.38 6.23
N ASN A 346 -1.73 0.32 6.55
CA ASN A 346 -2.81 0.49 5.57
C ASN A 346 -3.38 1.93 5.55
N LEU A 347 -2.56 2.93 5.84
CA LEU A 347 -2.95 4.32 5.57
C LEU A 347 -3.33 4.47 4.10
N THR A 348 -4.32 5.29 3.81
CA THR A 348 -4.69 5.61 2.42
C THR A 348 -3.62 6.49 1.79
N ILE A 349 -3.64 6.67 0.47
CA ILE A 349 -2.60 7.46 -0.23
C ILE A 349 -2.67 8.92 0.20
N GLY A 350 -3.87 9.46 0.38
CA GLY A 350 -4.04 10.79 0.94
C GLY A 350 -3.56 10.92 2.37
N GLU A 351 -3.73 9.89 3.21
CA GLU A 351 -3.19 9.88 4.58
C GLU A 351 -1.65 9.78 4.59
N LYS A 352 -1.06 9.03 3.64
CA LYS A 352 0.40 8.93 3.49
C LYS A 352 0.99 10.24 2.98
N LEU A 353 0.37 10.87 1.98
CA LEU A 353 0.77 12.17 1.46
C LEU A 353 0.69 13.24 2.56
N TYR A 354 -0.38 13.26 3.35
CA TYR A 354 -0.48 14.17 4.50
C TYR A 354 0.62 13.91 5.54
N LEU A 355 0.91 12.64 5.83
CA LEU A 355 1.97 12.29 6.79
C LEU A 355 3.36 12.67 6.27
N GLU A 356 3.63 12.48 4.98
CA GLU A 356 4.84 12.95 4.31
C GLU A 356 5.00 14.45 4.48
N GLN A 357 4.02 15.24 4.02
CA GLN A 357 4.03 16.71 4.11
C GLN A 357 4.19 17.20 5.55
N LEU A 358 3.46 16.61 6.50
CA LEU A 358 3.58 16.95 7.92
C LEU A 358 4.98 16.69 8.47
N LEU A 359 5.63 15.60 8.04
CA LEU A 359 6.99 15.27 8.48
C LEU A 359 8.02 16.17 7.82
N GLU A 360 7.84 16.51 6.55
CA GLU A 360 8.68 17.48 5.84
C GLU A 360 8.64 18.82 6.57
N ASP A 361 7.43 19.38 6.79
CA ASP A 361 7.26 20.65 7.50
C ASP A 361 7.94 20.62 8.87
N LEU A 362 7.67 19.59 9.69
CA LEU A 362 8.24 19.48 11.03
C LEU A 362 9.76 19.32 11.01
N ILE A 363 10.31 18.48 10.13
CA ILE A 363 11.74 18.20 10.11
C ILE A 363 12.50 19.38 9.53
N PHE A 364 12.02 20.00 8.46
CA PHE A 364 12.69 21.15 7.85
C PHE A 364 12.60 22.39 8.74
N GLU A 365 11.48 22.60 9.44
CA GLU A 365 11.38 23.64 10.48
C GLU A 365 12.40 23.42 11.62
N HIS A 366 12.56 22.18 12.09
CA HIS A 366 13.45 21.88 13.22
C HIS A 366 14.93 21.81 12.84
N ALA A 367 15.24 21.36 11.62
CA ALA A 367 16.61 21.24 11.12
C ALA A 367 17.19 22.57 10.59
N GLY A 368 16.35 23.61 10.45
CA GLY A 368 16.76 24.90 9.89
C GLY A 368 17.17 24.83 8.43
N HIS A 369 16.69 23.81 7.71
CA HIS A 369 16.84 23.71 6.26
C HIS A 369 15.81 24.61 5.61
N GLU A 370 16.25 25.55 4.76
CA GLU A 370 15.32 26.31 3.92
C GLU A 370 14.62 25.31 2.98
N VAL A 371 13.29 25.31 3.02
CA VAL A 371 12.47 24.63 2.02
C VAL A 371 12.63 25.43 0.73
N GLU A 372 13.44 24.92 -0.21
CA GLU A 372 13.57 25.50 -1.56
C GLU A 372 12.39 25.13 -2.46
#